data_AF-A0A850SCE5-F1
#
_entry.id   AF-A0A850SCE5-F1
#
_cell.length_a   1.000
_cell.length_b   1.000
_cell.length_c   1.000
_cell.angle_alpha   90.00
_cell.angle_beta   90.00
_cell.angle_gamma   90.00
#
_symmetry.space_group_name_H-M   'P 1'
#
loop_
_entity.id
_entity.type
_entity.pdbx_description
1 polymer ?
#
loop_
_entity_poly.entity_id
_entity_poly.type
_entity_poly.pdbx_seq_one_letter_code
_entity_poly.pdbx_strand_id
1 'polypeptide(L)'
;MLRFTRVAEAGFSGDFKQKVLNVYSLFPELQDDEITCGFIRKGSRLLGTARGWSGQIALQPNVGRMTIAHELTHLLQGNGVPHGEKACDIWALARLPRDMLDERPYYLLRHWHLERWLRNRAQAKSLCEQAIEVRRTNRTYIKWLSAQLRQLR
;
A
#
# COMPACT_ATOMS: atom_id res chain seq x y z
N MET A 1 -2.80 1.33 -17.68
CA MET A 1 -1.34 1.59 -17.90
C MET A 1 -0.84 2.71 -16.99
N LEU A 2 0.28 2.51 -16.28
CA LEU A 2 0.89 3.54 -15.42
C LEU A 2 1.90 4.39 -16.21
N ARG A 3 1.75 5.72 -16.15
CA ARG A 3 2.68 6.71 -16.73
C ARG A 3 3.27 7.60 -15.66
N PHE A 4 4.57 7.86 -15.70
CA PHE A 4 5.19 8.89 -14.86
C PHE A 4 4.96 10.27 -15.47
N THR A 5 4.67 11.28 -14.63
CA THR A 5 4.61 12.66 -15.12
C THR A 5 6.01 13.15 -15.52
N ARG A 6 6.12 14.21 -16.32
CA ARG A 6 7.42 14.79 -16.73
C ARG A 6 8.35 15.05 -15.54
N VAL A 7 7.81 15.54 -14.42
CA VAL A 7 8.59 15.82 -13.21
C VAL A 7 9.05 14.51 -12.54
N ALA A 8 8.19 13.49 -12.51
CA ALA A 8 8.55 12.17 -11.98
C ALA A 8 9.58 11.46 -12.86
N GLU A 9 9.48 11.58 -14.19
CA GLU A 9 10.46 11.03 -15.13
C GLU A 9 11.87 11.58 -14.88
N ALA A 10 11.98 12.88 -14.61
CA ALA A 10 13.25 13.53 -14.30
C ALA A 10 13.70 13.31 -12.83
N GLY A 11 12.76 13.17 -11.90
CA GLY A 11 13.03 13.13 -10.47
C GLY A 11 13.27 11.74 -9.88
N PHE A 12 12.82 10.67 -10.54
CA PHE A 12 12.99 9.30 -10.08
C PHE A 12 14.17 8.60 -10.77
N SER A 13 14.93 7.83 -10.00
CA SER A 13 15.93 6.92 -10.56
C SER A 13 15.26 5.78 -11.35
N GLY A 14 16.01 5.15 -12.26
CA GLY A 14 15.54 3.98 -13.01
C GLY A 14 15.07 2.86 -12.08
N ASP A 15 15.86 2.52 -11.07
CA ASP A 15 15.53 1.48 -10.09
C ASP A 15 14.25 1.78 -9.31
N PHE A 16 14.02 3.05 -8.96
CA PHE A 16 12.79 3.44 -8.27
C PHE A 16 11.58 3.38 -9.19
N LYS A 17 11.70 3.80 -10.45
CA LYS A 17 10.64 3.61 -11.46
C LYS A 17 10.30 2.13 -11.64
N GLN A 18 11.32 1.26 -11.74
CA GLN A 18 11.11 -0.18 -11.84
C GLN A 18 10.44 -0.74 -10.58
N LYS A 19 10.83 -0.28 -9.38
CA LYS A 19 10.14 -0.64 -8.13
C LYS A 19 8.65 -0.28 -8.17
N VAL A 20 8.30 0.93 -8.63
CA VAL A 20 6.91 1.35 -8.76
C VAL A 20 6.14 0.46 -9.74
N LEU A 21 6.72 0.18 -10.91
CA LEU A 21 6.10 -0.70 -11.92
C LEU A 21 5.90 -2.14 -11.41
N ASN A 22 6.88 -2.69 -10.68
CA ASN A 22 6.78 -4.02 -10.09
C ASN A 22 5.70 -4.12 -9.01
N VAL A 23 5.46 -3.04 -8.26
CA VAL A 23 4.34 -3.01 -7.31
C VAL A 23 3.03 -2.83 -8.06
N TYR A 24 2.98 -1.95 -9.05
CA TYR A 24 1.79 -1.72 -9.89
C TYR A 24 1.32 -2.99 -10.61
N SER A 25 2.21 -3.86 -11.06
CA SER A 25 1.83 -5.13 -11.71
C SER A 25 1.03 -6.06 -10.80
N LEU A 26 1.02 -5.84 -9.48
CA LEU A 26 0.22 -6.59 -8.53
C LEU A 26 -1.25 -6.13 -8.46
N PHE A 27 -1.60 -5.02 -9.14
CA PHE A 27 -2.94 -4.41 -9.16
C PHE A 27 -3.56 -4.57 -10.56
N PRO A 28 -3.97 -5.79 -10.95
CA PRO A 28 -4.61 -6.03 -12.25
C PRO A 28 -5.85 -5.14 -12.47
N GLU A 29 -6.57 -4.80 -11.40
CA GLU A 29 -7.75 -3.93 -11.45
C GLU A 29 -7.46 -2.52 -11.97
N LEU A 30 -6.18 -2.08 -11.92
CA LEU A 30 -5.75 -0.76 -12.38
C LEU A 30 -5.07 -0.83 -13.76
N GLN A 31 -5.00 -1.99 -14.41
CA GLN A 31 -4.27 -2.15 -15.68
C GLN A 31 -5.02 -1.54 -16.86
N ASP A 32 -6.35 -1.59 -16.82
CA ASP A 32 -7.22 -1.01 -17.84
C ASP A 32 -7.39 0.52 -17.70
N ASP A 33 -7.04 1.07 -16.54
CA ASP A 33 -7.14 2.50 -16.24
C ASP A 33 -5.88 3.28 -16.63
N GLU A 34 -6.03 4.55 -17.00
CA GLU A 34 -4.91 5.47 -17.11
C GLU A 34 -4.47 5.95 -15.73
N ILE A 35 -3.36 5.40 -15.24
CA ILE A 35 -2.79 5.78 -13.95
C ILE A 35 -1.60 6.71 -14.16
N THR A 36 -1.58 7.84 -13.44
CA THR A 36 -0.44 8.76 -13.46
C THR A 36 0.30 8.75 -12.14
N CYS A 37 1.63 8.69 -12.20
CA CYS A 37 2.51 8.76 -11.05
C CYS A 37 3.30 10.08 -11.07
N GLY A 38 2.91 10.99 -10.17
CA GLY A 38 3.57 12.27 -9.91
C GLY A 38 4.76 12.17 -8.96
N PHE A 39 5.38 13.33 -8.73
CA PHE A 39 6.59 13.46 -7.93
C PHE A 39 6.33 14.33 -6.70
N ILE A 40 6.74 13.86 -5.53
CA ILE A 40 6.80 14.65 -4.31
C ILE A 40 8.27 14.90 -3.98
N ARG A 41 8.63 16.15 -3.70
CA ARG A 41 10.00 16.51 -3.31
C ARG A 41 10.38 15.83 -1.99
N LYS A 42 11.63 15.33 -1.94
CA LYS A 42 12.23 14.79 -0.71
C LYS A 42 12.17 15.84 0.40
N GLY A 43 11.81 15.42 1.61
CA GLY A 43 11.68 16.30 2.78
C GLY A 43 10.30 16.96 2.92
N SER A 44 9.37 16.70 1.99
CA SER A 44 7.95 16.94 2.23
C SER A 44 7.45 16.08 3.41
N ARG A 45 6.40 16.53 4.08
CA ARG A 45 5.72 15.75 5.14
C ARG A 45 5.00 14.52 4.60
N LEU A 46 4.60 14.53 3.32
CA LEU A 46 3.86 13.45 2.68
C LEU A 46 4.79 12.53 1.91
N LEU A 47 4.84 11.25 2.26
CA LEU A 47 5.62 10.24 1.53
C LEU A 47 4.92 9.80 0.23
N GLY A 48 3.60 9.79 0.25
CA GLY A 48 2.74 9.48 -0.88
C GLY A 48 1.41 10.23 -0.77
N THR A 49 0.68 10.28 -1.87
CA THR A 49 -0.73 10.69 -1.89
C THR A 49 -1.41 10.12 -3.13
N ALA A 50 -2.72 9.88 -3.02
CA ALA A 50 -3.55 9.42 -4.12
C ALA A 50 -4.80 10.30 -4.27
N ARG A 51 -5.26 10.43 -5.51
CA ARG A 51 -6.52 11.07 -5.88
C ARG A 51 -7.37 10.04 -6.62
N GLY A 52 -8.11 9.23 -5.86
CA GLY A 52 -8.86 8.05 -6.33
C GLY A 52 -9.67 8.29 -7.59
N TRP A 53 -10.47 9.36 -7.63
CA TRP A 53 -11.34 9.71 -8.76
C TRP A 53 -10.62 10.08 -10.07
N SER A 54 -9.33 10.38 -10.00
CA SER A 54 -8.54 10.88 -11.13
C SER A 54 -7.45 9.90 -11.61
N GLY A 55 -7.33 8.72 -10.98
CA GLY A 55 -6.28 7.75 -11.32
C GLY A 55 -4.88 8.29 -11.08
N GLN A 56 -4.69 9.15 -10.07
CA GLN A 56 -3.39 9.80 -9.83
C GLN A 56 -2.82 9.39 -8.48
N ILE A 57 -1.54 9.01 -8.48
CA ILE A 57 -0.73 8.91 -7.27
C ILE A 57 0.46 9.87 -7.40
N ALA A 58 1.04 10.29 -6.28
CA ALA A 58 2.33 10.97 -6.26
C ALA A 58 3.17 10.40 -5.12
N LEU A 59 4.47 10.23 -5.36
CA LEU A 59 5.39 9.57 -4.44
C LEU A 59 6.63 10.42 -4.19
N GLN A 60 7.16 10.37 -2.97
CA GLN A 60 8.54 10.76 -2.73
C GLN A 60 9.50 9.73 -3.34
N PRO A 61 10.69 10.15 -3.79
CA PRO A 61 11.71 9.21 -4.24
C PRO A 61 12.13 8.28 -3.09
N ASN A 62 12.38 7.01 -3.43
CA ASN A 62 12.90 5.97 -2.51
C ASN A 62 11.96 5.50 -1.40
N VAL A 63 10.65 5.80 -1.45
CA VAL A 63 9.69 5.15 -0.54
C VAL A 63 9.68 3.62 -0.68
N GLY A 64 9.20 2.93 0.36
CA GLY A 64 9.08 1.48 0.38
C GLY A 64 7.96 0.96 -0.53
N ARG A 65 7.99 -0.34 -0.83
CA ARG A 65 6.92 -0.99 -1.62
C ARG A 65 5.57 -0.93 -0.90
N MET A 66 5.59 -0.93 0.43
CA MET A 66 4.39 -0.75 1.24
C MET A 66 3.72 0.60 0.98
N THR A 67 4.46 1.72 0.96
CA THR A 67 3.90 3.04 0.61
C THR A 67 3.34 3.05 -0.80
N ILE A 68 4.08 2.49 -1.78
CA ILE A 68 3.61 2.46 -3.18
C ILE A 68 2.30 1.68 -3.28
N ALA A 69 2.24 0.50 -2.66
CA ALA A 69 1.03 -0.33 -2.66
C ALA A 69 -0.14 0.35 -1.92
N HIS A 70 0.15 1.08 -0.84
CA HIS A 70 -0.84 1.87 -0.11
C HIS A 70 -1.49 2.93 -1.01
N GLU A 71 -0.69 3.74 -1.72
CA GLU A 71 -1.21 4.77 -2.61
C GLU A 71 -1.99 4.19 -3.81
N LEU A 72 -1.53 3.07 -4.37
CA LEU A 72 -2.29 2.37 -5.41
C LEU A 72 -3.63 1.83 -4.89
N THR A 73 -3.66 1.34 -3.65
CA THR A 73 -4.88 0.81 -3.03
C THR A 73 -5.93 1.90 -2.82
N HIS A 74 -5.53 3.16 -2.62
CA HIS A 74 -6.49 4.27 -2.59
C HIS A 74 -7.30 4.40 -3.88
N LEU A 75 -6.73 4.06 -5.04
CA LEU A 75 -7.44 4.11 -6.32
C LEU A 75 -8.55 3.04 -6.42
N LEU A 76 -8.46 1.97 -5.62
CA LEU A 76 -9.46 0.91 -5.56
C LEU A 76 -10.57 1.17 -4.52
N GLN A 77 -10.47 2.24 -3.74
CA GLN A 77 -11.47 2.53 -2.72
C GLN A 77 -12.82 2.87 -3.34
N GLY A 78 -13.87 2.25 -2.80
CA GLY A 78 -15.23 2.31 -3.37
C GLY A 78 -15.50 1.20 -4.39
N ASN A 79 -14.47 0.62 -5.00
CA ASN A 79 -14.54 -0.51 -5.93
C ASN A 79 -13.96 -1.78 -5.30
N GLY A 80 -14.68 -2.33 -4.32
CA GLY A 80 -14.29 -3.56 -3.61
C GLY A 80 -13.41 -3.33 -2.36
N VAL A 81 -12.62 -2.25 -2.34
CA VAL A 81 -11.84 -1.85 -1.15
C VAL A 81 -12.60 -0.80 -0.33
N PRO A 82 -12.75 -0.94 1.00
CA PRO A 82 -13.32 0.09 1.85
C PRO A 82 -12.51 1.38 1.90
N HIS A 83 -13.19 2.50 2.12
CA HIS A 83 -12.53 3.77 2.41
C HIS A 83 -11.78 3.75 3.76
N GLY A 84 -10.70 4.53 3.82
CA GLY A 84 -9.87 4.78 5.01
C GLY A 84 -8.46 4.19 4.95
N GLU A 85 -7.52 4.87 5.60
CA GLU A 85 -6.08 4.55 5.61
C GLU A 85 -5.77 3.12 6.10
N LYS A 86 -6.47 2.67 7.14
CA LYS A 86 -6.29 1.31 7.67
C LYS A 86 -6.74 0.26 6.65
N ALA A 87 -7.79 0.52 5.88
CA ALA A 87 -8.19 -0.38 4.82
C ALA A 87 -7.12 -0.42 3.73
N CYS A 88 -6.56 0.73 3.33
CA CYS A 88 -5.43 0.76 2.39
C CYS A 88 -4.26 -0.08 2.87
N ASP A 89 -3.82 0.07 4.13
CA ASP A 89 -2.73 -0.73 4.70
C ASP A 89 -3.03 -2.23 4.68
N ILE A 90 -4.24 -2.64 5.06
CA ILE A 90 -4.63 -4.06 5.10
C ILE A 90 -4.57 -4.66 3.70
N TRP A 91 -5.18 -3.99 2.73
CA TRP A 91 -5.28 -4.50 1.36
C TRP A 91 -3.95 -4.45 0.63
N ALA A 92 -3.17 -3.39 0.80
CA ALA A 92 -1.82 -3.30 0.28
C ALA A 92 -0.90 -4.39 0.86
N LEU A 93 -0.93 -4.61 2.18
CA LEU A 93 -0.12 -5.64 2.84
C LEU A 93 -0.55 -7.06 2.41
N ALA A 94 -1.86 -7.31 2.29
CA ALA A 94 -2.38 -8.59 1.80
C ALA A 94 -1.93 -8.86 0.35
N ARG A 95 -1.76 -7.82 -0.46
CA ARG A 95 -1.40 -7.94 -1.88
C ARG A 95 0.09 -8.15 -2.12
N LEU A 96 0.95 -7.52 -1.32
CA LEU A 96 2.40 -7.65 -1.49
C LEU A 96 2.90 -9.08 -1.23
N PRO A 97 3.75 -9.64 -2.11
CA PRO A 97 4.51 -10.86 -1.84
C PRO A 97 5.37 -10.74 -0.58
N ARG A 98 5.70 -11.89 0.04
CA ARG A 98 6.44 -11.92 1.33
C ARG A 98 7.83 -11.30 1.25
N ASP A 99 8.51 -11.48 0.13
CA ASP A 99 9.84 -10.93 -0.19
C ASP A 99 9.79 -9.42 -0.49
N MET A 100 8.61 -8.86 -0.74
CA MET A 100 8.39 -7.43 -0.96
C MET A 100 8.02 -6.64 0.30
N LEU A 101 7.95 -7.29 1.48
CA LEU A 101 7.59 -6.67 2.76
C LEU A 101 8.77 -5.90 3.38
N ASP A 102 9.12 -4.77 2.76
CA ASP A 102 10.26 -3.93 3.14
C ASP A 102 9.94 -2.90 4.23
N GLU A 103 8.72 -2.37 4.24
CA GLU A 103 8.26 -1.34 5.17
C GLU A 103 7.02 -1.78 5.95
N ARG A 104 6.91 -1.32 7.20
CA ARG A 104 5.76 -1.57 8.07
C ARG A 104 4.57 -0.70 7.65
N PRO A 105 3.35 -1.25 7.49
CA PRO A 105 2.15 -0.45 7.24
C PRO A 105 1.87 0.51 8.40
N TYR A 106 1.95 1.82 8.13
CA TYR A 106 2.00 2.85 9.17
C TYR A 106 0.71 2.96 9.98
N TYR A 107 -0.46 2.98 9.33
CA TYR A 107 -1.75 3.20 9.96
C TYR A 107 -2.29 1.95 10.66
N LEU A 108 -2.03 0.78 10.10
CA LEU A 108 -2.42 -0.50 10.68
C LEU A 108 -1.55 -0.86 11.89
N LEU A 109 -0.22 -0.69 11.77
CA LEU A 109 0.75 -1.16 12.75
C LEU A 109 1.55 -0.02 13.41
N ARG A 110 0.96 1.17 13.53
CA ARG A 110 1.61 2.39 14.07
C ARG A 110 2.41 2.17 15.36
N HIS A 111 1.95 1.28 16.23
CA HIS A 111 2.56 0.98 17.53
C HIS A 111 3.63 -0.12 17.52
N TRP A 112 3.90 -0.75 16.37
CA TRP A 112 4.91 -1.81 16.28
C TRP A 112 6.29 -1.26 15.96
N HIS A 113 7.27 -1.46 16.83
CA HIS A 113 8.65 -1.13 16.49
C HIS A 113 9.20 -2.03 15.37
N LEU A 114 10.29 -1.60 14.73
CA LEU A 114 10.88 -2.28 13.56
C LEU A 114 11.17 -3.76 13.83
N GLU A 115 11.72 -4.09 15.00
CA GLU A 115 12.03 -5.47 15.37
C GLU A 115 10.79 -6.37 15.37
N ARG A 116 9.70 -5.91 16.00
CA ARG A 116 8.43 -6.64 16.03
C ARG A 116 7.85 -6.81 14.63
N TRP A 117 7.97 -5.79 13.78
CA TRP A 117 7.57 -5.89 12.37
C TRP A 117 8.37 -6.95 11.63
N LEU A 118 9.70 -6.89 11.66
CA LEU A 118 10.55 -7.83 10.93
C LEU A 118 10.31 -9.28 11.35
N ARG A 119 10.07 -9.52 12.65
CA ARG A 119 9.74 -10.85 13.19
C ARG A 119 8.39 -11.38 12.73
N ASN A 120 7.39 -10.50 12.57
CA ASN A 120 5.99 -10.89 12.41
C ASN A 120 5.37 -10.55 11.04
N ARG A 121 6.12 -9.93 10.10
CA ARG A 121 5.59 -9.42 8.82
C ARG A 121 4.86 -10.48 7.99
N ALA A 122 5.35 -11.72 8.02
CA ALA A 122 4.74 -12.85 7.34
C ALA A 122 3.37 -13.22 7.93
N GLN A 123 3.28 -13.31 9.26
CA GLN A 123 2.03 -13.58 9.97
C GLN A 123 1.06 -12.40 9.83
N ALA A 124 1.55 -11.17 9.94
CA ALA A 124 0.74 -9.97 9.74
C ALA A 124 0.11 -9.90 8.35
N LYS A 125 0.87 -10.25 7.30
CA LYS A 125 0.34 -10.41 5.93
C LYS A 125 -0.76 -11.46 5.87
N SER A 126 -0.53 -12.66 6.41
CA SER A 126 -1.55 -13.72 6.41
C SER A 126 -2.82 -13.32 7.15
N LEU A 127 -2.70 -12.61 8.27
CA LEU A 127 -3.85 -12.07 8.98
C LEU A 127 -4.60 -11.01 8.15
N CYS A 128 -3.90 -10.19 7.34
CA CYS A 128 -4.55 -9.24 6.44
C CYS A 128 -5.33 -9.94 5.32
N GLU A 129 -4.77 -11.00 4.72
CA GLU A 129 -5.47 -11.84 3.75
C GLU A 129 -6.75 -12.45 4.36
N GLN A 130 -6.64 -13.03 5.56
CA GLN A 130 -7.79 -13.56 6.28
C GLN A 130 -8.82 -12.47 6.62
N ALA A 131 -8.37 -11.26 6.97
CA ALA A 131 -9.26 -10.15 7.28
C ALA A 131 -10.11 -9.75 6.07
N ILE A 132 -9.57 -9.82 4.85
CA ILE A 132 -10.31 -9.58 3.61
C ILE A 132 -11.41 -10.64 3.43
N GLU A 133 -11.14 -11.91 3.72
CA GLU A 133 -12.18 -12.95 3.68
C GLU A 133 -13.24 -12.76 4.76
N VAL A 134 -12.84 -12.44 5.99
CA VAL A 134 -13.78 -12.12 7.10
C VAL A 134 -14.71 -10.96 6.72
N ARG A 135 -14.22 -9.97 5.96
CA ARG A 135 -15.01 -8.83 5.50
C ARG A 135 -16.25 -9.24 4.69
N ARG A 136 -16.21 -10.38 3.99
CA ARG A 136 -17.33 -10.84 3.14
C ARG A 136 -18.61 -11.05 3.96
N THR A 137 -18.48 -11.41 5.23
CA THR A 137 -19.61 -11.65 6.13
C THR A 137 -19.63 -10.70 7.34
N ASN A 138 -18.52 -10.06 7.68
CA ASN A 138 -18.40 -9.19 8.84
C ASN A 138 -17.77 -7.83 8.50
N ARG A 139 -18.59 -6.78 8.48
CA ARG A 139 -18.15 -5.39 8.23
C ARG A 139 -17.18 -4.85 9.29
N THR A 140 -17.06 -5.50 10.45
CA THR A 140 -16.12 -5.14 11.52
C THR A 140 -14.77 -5.88 11.46
N TYR A 141 -14.40 -6.42 10.29
CA TYR A 141 -13.16 -7.17 10.06
C TYR A 141 -11.87 -6.48 10.57
N ILE A 142 -11.79 -5.14 10.56
CA ILE A 142 -10.64 -4.39 11.11
C ILE A 142 -10.52 -4.59 12.62
N LYS A 143 -11.64 -4.66 13.36
CA LYS A 143 -11.65 -4.92 14.81
C LYS A 143 -11.19 -6.35 15.09
N TRP A 144 -11.65 -7.31 14.29
CA TRP A 144 -11.19 -8.70 14.34
C TRP A 144 -9.68 -8.78 14.09
N LEU A 145 -9.19 -8.17 13.00
CA LEU A 145 -7.77 -8.15 12.65
C LEU A 145 -6.93 -7.51 13.75
N SER A 146 -7.39 -6.39 14.32
CA SER A 146 -6.72 -5.73 15.43
C SER A 146 -6.63 -6.59 16.69
N ALA A 147 -7.58 -7.51 16.91
CA ALA A 147 -7.49 -8.49 18.00
C ALA A 147 -6.44 -9.57 17.69
N GLN A 148 -6.38 -10.07 16.45
CA GLN A 148 -5.40 -11.08 16.03
C GLN A 148 -3.96 -10.53 16.07
N LEU A 149 -3.74 -9.33 15.51
CA LEU A 149 -2.42 -8.67 15.49
C LEU A 149 -1.89 -8.42 16.92
N ARG A 150 -2.76 -8.17 17.90
CA ARG A 150 -2.34 -8.00 19.30
C ARG A 150 -1.74 -9.27 19.91
N GLN A 151 -2.08 -10.45 19.39
CA GLN A 151 -1.55 -11.73 19.87
C GLN A 151 -0.13 -12.02 19.36
N LEU A 152 0.29 -11.37 18.27
CA LEU A 152 1.64 -11.51 17.74
C LEU A 152 2.63 -10.76 18.64
N ARG A 153 3.59 -11.48 19.25
CA ARG A 153 4.60 -10.90 20.16
C ARG A 153 5.81 -10.36 19.40
#